data_AF-A0A8S2FVX0-F1
#
_entry.id   AF-A0A8S2FVX0-F1
#
_cell.length_a   1.000
_cell.length_b   1.000
_cell.length_c   1.000
_cell.angle_alpha   90.00
_cell.angle_beta   90.00
_cell.angle_gamma   90.00
#
_symmetry.space_group_name_H-M   'P 1'
#
loop_
_entity.id
_entity.type
_entity.pdbx_description
1 polymer ?
#
loop_
_entity_poly.entity_id
_entity_poly.type
_entity_poly.pdbx_seq_one_letter_code
_entity_poly.pdbx_strand_id
1 'polypeptide(L)'
;MPNELFSEPIKDVHREVTLTKLIKRFEHVKHQNTSCDGCAAEYIVGIRFKCDTCPQYDLCLNCMKNKVETDRHKANHPLVVIGDNHLKQIEWQDIEIGEILGQ
;
A
#
# COMPACT_ATOMS: atom_id res chain seq x y z
N MET A 1 -5.48 17.83 -1.48
CA MET A 1 -4.94 18.92 -0.64
C MET A 1 -4.06 18.29 0.45
N PRO A 2 -3.10 19.00 1.07
CA PRO A 2 -2.46 18.53 2.29
C PRO A 2 -3.55 18.32 3.37
N ASN A 3 -3.50 17.21 4.11
CA ASN A 3 -4.45 16.86 5.18
C ASN A 3 -5.83 16.34 4.74
N GLU A 4 -5.91 15.55 3.68
CA GLU A 4 -7.11 14.78 3.33
C GLU A 4 -6.82 13.28 3.40
N LEU A 5 -7.77 12.50 3.93
CA LEU A 5 -7.77 11.04 3.90
C LEU A 5 -9.04 10.60 3.18
N PHE A 6 -8.92 9.90 2.05
CA PHE A 6 -10.06 9.44 1.26
C PHE A 6 -11.00 10.55 0.79
N SER A 7 -10.44 11.69 0.36
CA SER A 7 -11.19 12.88 -0.06
C SER A 7 -12.03 13.52 1.06
N GLU A 8 -11.80 13.13 2.31
CA GLU A 8 -12.34 13.78 3.48
C GLU A 8 -11.24 14.56 4.21
N PRO A 9 -11.51 15.78 4.68
CA PRO A 9 -10.54 16.55 5.44
C PRO A 9 -10.24 15.88 6.78
N ILE A 10 -8.96 15.73 7.10
CA ILE A 10 -8.49 15.18 8.37
C ILE A 10 -8.46 16.31 9.40
N LYS A 11 -9.33 16.27 10.41
CA LYS A 11 -9.34 17.28 11.49
C LYS A 11 -8.36 16.93 12.61
N ASP A 12 -8.16 15.65 12.84
CA ASP A 12 -7.23 15.11 13.84
C ASP A 12 -6.60 13.83 13.30
N VAL A 13 -5.33 13.90 12.92
CA VAL A 13 -4.58 12.77 12.36
C VAL A 13 -4.55 11.57 13.33
N HIS A 14 -4.39 11.81 14.63
CA HIS A 14 -4.25 10.75 15.62
C HIS A 14 -5.56 9.97 15.85
N ARG A 15 -6.70 10.62 15.64
CA ARG A 15 -8.03 10.02 15.81
C ARG A 15 -8.62 9.52 14.49
N GLU A 16 -8.27 10.16 13.38
CA GLU A 16 -8.88 9.92 12.08
C GLU A 16 -8.06 8.99 11.18
N VAL A 17 -6.74 8.96 11.34
CA VAL A 17 -5.84 8.06 10.60
C VAL A 17 -5.48 6.88 11.50
N THR A 18 -6.47 6.04 11.82
CA THR A 18 -6.27 4.84 12.66
C THR A 18 -6.28 3.57 11.82
N LEU A 19 -5.51 2.56 12.24
CA LEU A 19 -5.48 1.25 11.58
C LEU A 19 -6.88 0.64 11.47
N THR A 20 -7.74 0.80 12.49
CA THR A 20 -9.13 0.30 12.46
C THR A 20 -9.96 0.96 11.35
N LYS A 21 -9.85 2.28 11.17
CA LYS A 21 -10.54 2.99 10.08
C LYS A 21 -10.04 2.54 8.71
N LEU A 22 -8.73 2.35 8.57
CA LEU A 22 -8.12 1.83 7.34
C LEU A 22 -8.59 0.40 7.05
N ILE A 23 -8.65 -0.48 8.06
CA ILE A 23 -9.11 -1.87 7.89
C ILE A 23 -10.54 -1.88 7.37
N LYS A 24 -11.42 -1.10 8.01
CA LYS A 24 -12.82 -0.99 7.60
C LYS A 24 -12.97 -0.44 6.17
N ARG A 25 -12.13 0.52 5.78
CA ARG A 25 -12.19 1.13 4.44
C ARG A 25 -11.77 0.17 3.33
N PHE A 26 -10.80 -0.69 3.60
CA PHE A 26 -10.20 -1.57 2.61
C PHE A 26 -10.66 -3.03 2.72
N GLU A 27 -11.54 -3.36 3.67
CA GLU A 27 -11.99 -4.74 3.98
C GLU A 27 -12.35 -5.58 2.74
N HIS A 28 -12.91 -4.95 1.71
CA HIS A 28 -13.34 -5.62 0.47
C HIS A 28 -12.44 -5.35 -0.75
N VAL A 29 -11.32 -4.65 -0.57
CA VAL A 29 -10.35 -4.41 -1.65
C VAL A 29 -9.49 -5.65 -1.84
N LYS A 30 -9.41 -6.12 -3.09
CA LYS A 30 -8.60 -7.28 -3.49
C LYS A 30 -7.51 -6.84 -4.46
N HIS A 31 -6.25 -7.02 -4.05
CA HIS A 31 -5.07 -6.75 -4.88
C HIS A 31 -4.76 -7.97 -5.75
N GLN A 32 -5.41 -8.08 -6.91
CA GLN A 32 -5.36 -9.29 -7.76
C GLN A 32 -3.95 -9.68 -8.23
N ASN A 33 -3.07 -8.70 -8.43
CA ASN A 33 -1.71 -8.90 -8.95
C ASN A 33 -0.65 -8.70 -7.87
N THR A 34 -0.97 -8.98 -6.61
CA THR A 34 -0.03 -8.79 -5.51
C THR A 34 -0.17 -9.87 -4.46
N SER A 35 0.86 -10.69 -4.35
CA SER A 35 1.04 -11.71 -3.33
C SER A 35 1.57 -11.13 -2.02
N CYS A 36 1.35 -11.85 -0.91
CA CYS A 36 2.04 -11.55 0.35
C CYS A 36 3.38 -12.31 0.42
N ASP A 37 4.51 -11.61 0.52
CA ASP A 37 5.84 -12.24 0.66
C ASP A 37 6.03 -12.98 1.98
N GLY A 38 5.26 -12.64 3.01
CA GLY A 38 5.38 -13.27 4.33
C GLY A 38 4.65 -14.62 4.47
N CYS A 39 3.54 -14.81 3.76
CA CYS A 39 2.74 -16.06 3.86
C CYS A 39 2.43 -16.71 2.50
N ALA A 40 3.00 -16.19 1.41
CA ALA A 40 2.81 -16.66 0.04
C ALA A 40 1.33 -16.72 -0.42
N ALA A 41 0.45 -15.94 0.21
CA ALA A 41 -0.92 -15.80 -0.27
C ALA A 41 -0.89 -15.22 -1.69
N GLU A 42 -1.61 -15.86 -2.61
CA GLU A 42 -1.64 -15.51 -4.05
C GLU A 42 -2.10 -14.06 -4.29
N TYR A 43 -3.03 -13.58 -3.47
CA TYR A 43 -3.51 -12.20 -3.50
C TYR A 43 -3.73 -11.64 -2.09
N ILE A 44 -3.48 -10.34 -1.90
CA ILE A 44 -3.79 -9.63 -0.66
C ILE A 44 -5.23 -9.11 -0.69
N VAL A 45 -6.00 -9.40 0.37
CA VAL A 45 -7.32 -8.81 0.63
C VAL A 45 -7.20 -7.85 1.81
N GLY A 46 -7.82 -6.67 1.70
CA GLY A 46 -7.72 -5.64 2.73
C GLY A 46 -6.60 -4.63 2.44
N ILE A 47 -5.95 -4.22 3.53
CA ILE A 47 -4.78 -3.35 3.47
C ILE A 47 -3.57 -4.14 2.96
N ARG A 48 -2.88 -3.58 1.96
CA ARG A 48 -1.55 -4.00 1.55
C ARG A 48 -0.51 -3.11 2.22
N PHE A 49 0.53 -3.73 2.79
CA PHE A 49 1.67 -3.01 3.36
C PHE A 49 2.87 -3.24 2.46
N LYS A 50 3.38 -2.19 1.83
CA LYS A 50 4.61 -2.26 1.03
C LYS A 50 5.79 -1.80 1.89
N CYS A 51 6.88 -2.55 1.87
CA CYS A 51 8.13 -2.11 2.49
C CYS A 51 8.75 -0.96 1.69
N ASP A 52 9.15 0.10 2.36
CA ASP A 52 9.83 1.24 1.72
C ASP A 52 11.33 0.99 1.53
N THR A 53 11.89 0.01 2.24
CA THR A 53 13.30 -0.38 2.14
C THR A 53 13.54 -1.57 1.21
N CYS A 54 12.61 -2.53 1.18
CA CYS A 54 12.77 -3.78 0.43
C CYS A 54 12.08 -3.66 -0.93
N PRO A 55 12.79 -3.88 -2.06
CA PRO A 55 12.18 -3.87 -3.37
C PRO A 55 11.08 -4.93 -3.48
N GLN A 56 9.89 -4.50 -3.93
CA GLN A 56 8.76 -5.39 -4.23
C GLN A 56 8.38 -6.33 -3.07
N TYR A 57 8.44 -5.83 -1.83
CA TYR A 57 8.08 -6.62 -0.66
C TYR A 57 6.75 -6.15 -0.07
N ASP A 58 5.75 -7.03 -0.15
CA ASP A 58 4.37 -6.77 0.22
C ASP A 58 3.90 -7.72 1.32
N LEU A 59 3.28 -7.15 2.35
CA LEU A 59 2.70 -7.89 3.46
C LEU A 59 1.19 -7.67 3.54
N CYS A 60 0.46 -8.73 3.85
CA CYS A 60 -0.92 -8.61 4.30
C CYS A 60 -0.98 -8.12 5.76
N LEU A 61 -2.17 -7.71 6.20
CA LEU A 61 -2.41 -7.27 7.59
C LEU A 61 -1.91 -8.28 8.64
N ASN A 62 -2.10 -9.58 8.40
CA ASN A 62 -1.69 -10.61 9.34
C ASN A 62 -0.17 -10.70 9.47
N CYS A 63 0.57 -10.68 8.35
CA CYS A 63 2.02 -10.74 8.38
C CYS A 63 2.65 -9.48 8.99
N MET A 64 2.07 -8.30 8.71
CA MET A 64 2.48 -7.05 9.35
C MET A 64 2.28 -7.13 10.88
N LYS A 65 1.08 -7.53 11.35
CA LYS A 65 0.78 -7.62 12.79
C LYS A 65 1.70 -8.61 13.52
N ASN A 66 2.01 -9.73 12.88
CA ASN A 66 2.90 -10.75 13.42
C ASN A 66 4.39 -10.42 13.22
N LYS A 67 4.72 -9.26 12.63
CA LYS A 67 6.10 -8.82 12.39
C LYS A 67 6.94 -9.87 11.65
N VAL A 68 6.36 -10.47 10.60
CA VAL A 68 7.02 -11.52 9.83
C VAL A 68 8.31 -10.99 9.20
N GLU A 69 9.42 -11.68 9.47
CA GLU A 69 10.72 -11.38 8.88
C GLU A 69 11.11 -12.46 7.85
N THR A 70 11.93 -12.07 6.89
CA THR A 70 12.55 -12.96 5.92
C THR A 70 14.04 -12.62 5.78
N ASP A 71 14.74 -13.29 4.87
CA ASP A 71 16.12 -12.92 4.52
C ASP A 71 16.20 -11.53 3.90
N ARG A 72 15.12 -11.08 3.25
CA ARG A 72 15.06 -9.78 2.55
C ARG A 72 14.43 -8.67 3.36
N HIS A 73 13.66 -8.98 4.41
CA HIS A 73 12.87 -8.01 5.18
C HIS A 73 13.02 -8.20 6.68
N LYS A 74 13.13 -7.08 7.42
CA LYS A 74 13.16 -7.02 8.88
C LYS A 74 11.99 -6.19 9.41
N ALA A 75 11.50 -6.55 10.59
CA ALA A 75 10.29 -5.97 11.17
C ALA A 75 10.43 -4.48 11.55
N ASN A 76 11.65 -3.95 11.56
CA ASN A 76 11.94 -2.53 11.78
C ASN A 76 11.95 -1.70 10.49
N HIS A 77 11.84 -2.32 9.31
CA HIS A 77 11.77 -1.56 8.06
C HIS A 77 10.44 -0.79 7.99
N PRO A 78 10.46 0.48 7.55
CA PRO A 78 9.25 1.26 7.37
C PRO A 78 8.30 0.63 6.35
N LEU A 79 7.01 0.59 6.70
CA LEU A 79 5.94 0.09 5.85
C LEU A 79 5.01 1.23 5.44
N VAL A 80 4.63 1.24 4.18
CA VAL A 80 3.64 2.16 3.60
C VAL A 80 2.33 1.41 3.38
N VAL A 81 1.22 2.04 3.76
CA VAL A 81 -0.12 1.51 3.50
C VAL A 81 -0.49 1.79 2.04
N ILE A 82 -0.74 0.72 1.29
CA ILE A 82 -1.25 0.76 -0.07
C ILE A 82 -2.72 0.32 -0.01
N GLY A 83 -3.59 1.26 -0.30
CA GLY A 83 -5.04 1.08 -0.19
C GLY A 83 -5.65 0.48 -1.45
N ASP A 84 -5.79 1.32 -2.47
CA ASP A 84 -6.30 0.95 -3.79
C ASP A 84 -5.63 1.88 -4.82
N ASN A 85 -4.81 1.30 -5.69
CA ASN A 85 -4.20 2.03 -6.82
C ASN A 85 -5.04 1.83 -8.09
N HIS A 86 -6.35 1.70 -7.98
CA HIS A 86 -7.24 2.05 -9.09
C HIS A 86 -7.22 3.57 -9.31
N LEU A 87 -6.09 4.10 -9.82
CA LEU A 87 -6.18 5.13 -10.85
C LEU A 87 -6.92 4.45 -12.01
N LYS A 88 -8.26 4.46 -11.95
CA LYS A 88 -9.06 4.09 -13.11
C LYS A 88 -8.65 5.09 -14.20
N GLN A 89 -8.03 4.59 -15.26
CA GLN A 89 -7.73 5.32 -16.51
C GLN A 89 -6.49 6.23 -16.51
N ILE A 90 -5.33 5.72 -16.10
CA ILE A 90 -4.11 6.19 -16.79
C ILE A 90 -3.68 5.02 -17.67
N GLU A 91 -3.99 5.10 -18.97
CA GLU A 91 -3.36 4.21 -19.93
C GLU A 91 -1.85 4.42 -19.84
N TRP A 92 -1.04 3.39 -19.99
CA TRP A 92 0.43 3.54 -20.00
C TRP A 92 0.91 4.56 -21.04
N GLN A 93 0.08 4.84 -22.04
CA GLN A 93 0.27 5.84 -23.10
C GLN A 93 0.01 7.29 -22.63
N ASP A 94 -0.76 7.48 -21.56
CA ASP A 94 -1.07 8.77 -20.94
C ASP A 94 -0.07 9.13 -19.83
N ILE A 95 0.84 8.22 -19.49
CA ILE A 95 2.07 8.59 -18.78
C ILE A 95 2.96 9.24 -19.84
N GLU A 96 2.82 10.56 -20.03
CA GLU A 96 3.86 11.34 -20.69
C GLU A 96 5.14 11.23 -19.85
N ILE A 97 5.92 10.17 -20.07
CA ILE A 97 7.38 10.22 -19.90
C ILE A 97 7.89 11.09 -21.05
N GLY A 98 7.42 12.34 -21.08
CA GLY A 98 7.76 13.31 -22.09
C GLY A 98 9.24 13.61 -21.98
N GLU A 99 10.01 13.18 -22.98
CA GLU A 99 10.89 14.08 -23.71
C GLU A 99 11.91 14.91 -22.92
N ILE A 100 12.36 14.48 -21.72
CA ILE A 100 13.52 15.09 -21.03
C ILE A 100 14.41 14.02 -20.40
N LEU A 101 14.93 13.12 -21.25
CA LEU A 101 16.32 12.69 -21.14
C LEU A 101 16.92 12.66 -22.55
N GLY A 102 17.13 13.88 -23.06
CA GLY A 102 18.15 14.24 -24.05
C GLY A 102 18.26 13.35 -25.30
N GLN A 103 17.59 13.78 -26.36
CA GLN A 103 18.25 13.89 -27.67
C GLN A 103 18.35 15.37 -28.02
#